data_AF-A0AAU3G886-F1
#
_entry.id   AF-A0AAU3G886-F1
#
_cell.length_a   1.000
_cell.length_b   1.000
_cell.length_c   1.000
_cell.angle_alpha   90.00
_cell.angle_beta   90.00
_cell.angle_gamma   90.00
#
_symmetry.space_group_name_H-M   'P 1'
#
loop_
_entity.id
_entity.type
_entity.pdbx_description
1 polymer ?
#
loop_
_entity_poly.entity_id
_entity_poly.type
_entity_poly.pdbx_seq_one_letter_code
_entity_poly.pdbx_strand_id
1 'polypeptide(L)'
;MEPAQWLALAGFGAFHGLNPAMGWLFAVALGLQERSRAAVLRALPPIVAGHAASVLVTLALVAAARVATPPRFVSYGVAALVCGFGVWKLLRRRHPRWVGMRVTGWQLAGWSFLMATAHGAGLMLLPITLSGHQEAALTLTEQALLFTAVHTLAMLTVMASLAVVVYERLGVSVLRRAWFNLDLAWAVALIGAGAFAVLT
;
A
#
# COMPACT_ATOMS: atom_id res chain seq x y z
N MET A 1 -3.83 -16.82 16.72
CA MET A 1 -3.82 -15.94 15.53
C MET A 1 -4.58 -16.67 14.44
N GLU A 2 -5.72 -16.13 14.03
CA GLU A 2 -6.64 -16.84 13.12
C GLU A 2 -6.08 -16.90 11.68
N PRO A 3 -6.20 -18.04 10.98
CA PRO A 3 -5.73 -18.19 9.58
C PRO A 3 -6.32 -17.13 8.64
N ALA A 4 -7.56 -16.73 8.89
CA ALA A 4 -8.27 -15.70 8.11
C ALA A 4 -7.54 -14.34 8.14
N GLN A 5 -6.88 -14.02 9.25
CA GLN A 5 -6.15 -12.75 9.41
C GLN A 5 -4.93 -12.69 8.49
N TRP A 6 -4.17 -13.77 8.42
CA TRP A 6 -3.02 -13.88 7.51
C TRP A 6 -3.45 -13.88 6.04
N LEU A 7 -4.54 -14.57 5.72
CA LEU A 7 -5.11 -14.56 4.38
C LEU A 7 -5.60 -13.17 3.97
N ALA A 8 -6.23 -12.43 4.89
CA ALA A 8 -6.62 -11.05 4.65
C ALA A 8 -5.39 -10.14 4.40
N LEU A 9 -4.35 -10.25 5.24
CA LEU A 9 -3.09 -9.50 5.08
C LEU A 9 -2.44 -9.77 3.73
N ALA A 10 -2.30 -11.04 3.36
CA ALA A 10 -1.72 -11.46 2.09
C ALA A 10 -2.60 -11.05 0.90
N GLY A 11 -3.92 -11.22 1.00
CA GLY A 11 -4.88 -10.84 -0.04
C GLY A 11 -4.88 -9.34 -0.31
N PHE A 12 -4.79 -8.54 0.75
CA PHE A 12 -4.63 -7.10 0.63
C PHE A 12 -3.27 -6.69 0.05
N GLY A 13 -2.20 -7.38 0.43
CA GLY A 13 -0.88 -7.19 -0.19
C GLY A 13 -0.92 -7.50 -1.68
N ALA A 14 -1.50 -8.64 -2.06
CA ALA A 14 -1.70 -9.03 -3.44
C ALA A 14 -2.54 -7.99 -4.22
N PHE A 15 -3.63 -7.49 -3.64
CA PHE A 15 -4.45 -6.45 -4.24
C PHE A 15 -3.64 -5.15 -4.50
N HIS A 16 -2.80 -4.74 -3.55
CA HIS A 16 -1.87 -3.63 -3.79
C HIS A 16 -0.87 -3.93 -4.91
N GLY A 17 -0.34 -5.15 -4.97
CA GLY A 17 0.58 -5.57 -6.02
C GLY A 17 -0.04 -5.54 -7.42
N LEU A 18 -1.36 -5.78 -7.53
CA LEU A 18 -2.11 -5.64 -8.79
C LEU A 18 -2.18 -4.18 -9.26
N ASN A 19 -2.24 -3.22 -8.33
CA ASN A 19 -2.47 -1.82 -8.66
C ASN A 19 -1.25 -1.18 -9.39
N PRO A 20 -1.41 -0.74 -10.66
CA PRO A 20 -0.35 -0.10 -11.44
C PRO A 20 0.24 1.14 -10.78
N ALA A 21 -0.57 1.87 -9.99
CA ALA A 21 -0.16 3.06 -9.27
C ALA A 21 0.83 2.78 -8.13
N MET A 22 0.96 1.51 -7.70
CA MET A 22 1.86 1.12 -6.62
C MET A 22 3.33 0.95 -7.07
N GLY A 23 3.66 1.33 -8.30
CA GLY A 23 5.04 1.51 -8.75
C GLY A 23 5.51 0.54 -9.82
N TRP A 24 4.79 -0.56 -10.07
CA TRP A 24 5.24 -1.57 -11.04
C TRP A 24 5.23 -1.07 -12.49
N LEU A 25 4.42 -0.06 -12.80
CA LEU A 25 4.52 0.68 -14.07
C LEU A 25 5.83 1.44 -14.23
N PHE A 26 6.38 1.99 -13.14
CA PHE A 26 7.71 2.61 -13.19
C PHE A 26 8.78 1.54 -13.45
N ALA A 27 8.66 0.36 -12.86
CA ALA A 27 9.57 -0.75 -13.12
C ALA A 27 9.53 -1.18 -14.60
N VAL A 28 8.34 -1.35 -15.18
CA VAL A 28 8.16 -1.66 -16.60
C VAL A 28 8.70 -0.53 -17.48
N ALA A 29 8.43 0.73 -17.12
CA ALA A 29 8.90 1.90 -17.84
C ALA A 29 10.42 1.99 -17.91
N LEU A 30 11.10 1.81 -16.78
CA LEU A 30 12.56 1.76 -16.69
C LEU A 30 13.11 0.57 -17.49
N GLY A 31 12.47 -0.59 -17.39
CA GLY A 31 12.78 -1.77 -18.20
C GLY A 31 12.73 -1.52 -19.70
N LEU A 32 11.70 -0.82 -20.18
CA LEU A 32 11.55 -0.47 -21.59
C LEU A 32 12.57 0.60 -22.04
N GLN A 33 12.90 1.55 -21.18
CA GLN A 33 13.91 2.57 -21.47
C GLN A 33 15.33 1.99 -21.58
N GLU A 34 15.69 1.11 -20.65
CA GLU A 34 16.99 0.45 -20.62
C GLU A 34 17.03 -0.83 -21.50
N ARG A 35 15.89 -1.21 -22.09
CA ARG A 35 15.70 -2.48 -22.83
C ARG A 35 16.23 -3.69 -22.05
N SER A 36 16.00 -3.71 -20.75
CA SER A 36 16.57 -4.71 -19.85
C SER A 36 15.57 -5.21 -18.81
N ARG A 37 15.42 -6.53 -18.72
CA ARG A 37 14.69 -7.19 -17.62
C ARG A 37 15.33 -6.88 -16.27
N ALA A 38 16.66 -6.77 -16.22
CA ALA A 38 17.37 -6.45 -14.99
C ALA A 38 16.99 -5.06 -14.46
N ALA A 39 16.69 -4.10 -15.35
CA ALA A 39 16.22 -2.78 -14.95
C ALA A 39 14.82 -2.83 -14.30
N VAL A 40 13.92 -3.70 -14.80
CA VAL A 40 12.62 -3.96 -14.15
C VAL A 40 12.83 -4.47 -12.73
N LEU A 41 13.65 -5.50 -12.56
CA LEU A 41 13.90 -6.11 -11.25
C LEU A 41 14.63 -5.14 -10.29
N ARG A 42 15.57 -4.34 -10.79
CA ARG A 42 16.28 -3.32 -10.01
C ARG A 42 15.37 -2.20 -9.51
N ALA A 43 14.27 -1.93 -10.19
CA ALA A 43 13.30 -0.93 -9.76
C ALA A 43 12.41 -1.40 -8.60
N LEU A 44 12.29 -2.72 -8.37
CA LEU A 44 11.41 -3.27 -7.33
C LEU A 44 11.86 -2.96 -5.89
N PRO A 45 13.15 -3.16 -5.51
CA PRO A 45 13.61 -2.86 -4.15
C PRO A 45 13.30 -1.44 -3.65
N PRO A 46 13.58 -0.34 -4.40
CA PRO A 46 13.23 1.00 -3.93
C PRO A 46 11.71 1.21 -3.81
N ILE A 47 10.90 0.62 -4.69
CA ILE A 47 9.43 0.68 -4.59
C ILE A 47 8.97 0.05 -3.28
N VAL A 48 9.43 -1.18 -3.01
CA VAL A 48 9.09 -1.92 -1.80
C VAL A 48 9.55 -1.21 -0.55
N ALA A 49 10.77 -0.65 -0.56
CA ALA A 49 11.30 0.11 0.56
C ALA A 49 10.45 1.35 0.87
N GLY A 50 10.06 2.13 -0.14
CA GLY A 50 9.18 3.27 0.03
C GLY A 50 7.81 2.89 0.61
N HIS A 51 7.22 1.81 0.12
CA HIS A 51 5.94 1.30 0.61
C HIS A 51 6.04 0.84 2.07
N ALA A 52 7.02 -0.01 2.40
CA ALA A 52 7.25 -0.50 3.76
C ALA A 52 7.50 0.65 4.73
N ALA A 53 8.29 1.66 4.34
CA ALA A 53 8.52 2.85 5.16
C ALA A 53 7.22 3.62 5.45
N SER A 54 6.32 3.78 4.47
CA SER A 54 5.01 4.43 4.67
C SER A 54 4.15 3.68 5.69
N VAL A 55 4.11 2.35 5.57
CA VAL A 55 3.38 1.48 6.50
C VAL A 55 3.94 1.61 7.91
N LEU A 56 5.26 1.46 8.09
CA LEU A 56 5.91 1.52 9.40
C LEU A 56 5.75 2.90 10.06
N VAL A 57 5.90 3.98 9.30
CA VAL A 57 5.67 5.35 9.80
C VAL A 57 4.23 5.50 10.28
N THR A 58 3.25 5.00 9.52
CA THR A 58 1.84 5.05 9.92
C THR A 58 1.58 4.29 11.21
N LEU A 59 2.11 3.07 11.32
CA LEU A 59 1.98 2.24 12.53
C LEU A 59 2.64 2.91 13.74
N ALA A 60 3.83 3.51 13.56
CA ALA A 60 4.52 4.24 14.61
C ALA A 60 3.74 5.48 15.09
N LEU A 61 3.17 6.26 14.16
CA LEU A 61 2.34 7.43 14.51
C LEU A 61 1.07 7.03 15.27
N VAL A 62 0.38 5.97 14.84
CA VAL A 62 -0.81 5.47 15.54
C VAL A 62 -0.45 4.92 16.91
N ALA A 63 0.67 4.19 17.03
CA ALA A 63 1.16 3.70 18.32
C ALA A 63 1.47 4.87 19.27
N ALA A 64 2.14 5.93 18.79
CA ALA A 64 2.42 7.13 19.58
C ALA A 64 1.13 7.85 20.03
N ALA A 65 0.13 7.97 19.14
CA ALA A 65 -1.15 8.58 19.46
C ALA A 65 -1.90 7.83 20.57
N ARG A 66 -1.82 6.49 20.61
CA ARG A 66 -2.44 5.65 21.64
C ARG A 66 -1.86 5.85 23.04
N VAL A 67 -0.63 6.35 23.15
CA VAL A 67 -0.02 6.68 24.45
C VAL A 67 -0.65 7.92 25.06
N ALA A 68 -0.92 8.92 24.21
CA ALA A 68 -1.40 10.22 24.65
C ALA A 68 -2.92 10.32 24.69
N THR A 69 -3.66 9.34 24.15
CA THR A 69 -5.10 9.46 23.90
C THR A 69 -5.83 8.13 24.10
N PRO A 70 -7.01 8.11 24.75
CA PRO A 70 -7.76 6.88 24.96
C PRO A 70 -8.07 6.15 23.65
N PRO A 71 -8.02 4.80 23.61
CA PRO A 71 -8.14 4.00 22.39
C PRO A 71 -9.37 4.30 21.53
N ARG A 72 -10.50 4.65 22.17
CA ARG A 72 -11.74 5.05 21.49
C ARG A 72 -11.57 6.28 20.59
N PHE A 73 -10.86 7.30 21.07
CA PHE A 73 -10.67 8.54 20.34
C PHE A 73 -9.64 8.38 19.22
N VAL A 74 -8.60 7.56 19.45
CA VAL A 74 -7.66 7.19 18.38
C VAL A 74 -8.39 6.42 17.27
N SER A 75 -9.27 5.48 17.64
CA SER A 75 -10.03 4.69 16.66
C SER A 75 -10.99 5.56 15.84
N TYR A 76 -11.73 6.48 16.48
CA TYR A 76 -12.54 7.47 15.76
C TYR A 76 -11.71 8.41 14.89
N GLY A 77 -10.54 8.86 15.36
CA GLY A 77 -9.62 9.70 14.60
C GLY A 77 -9.06 8.99 13.36
N VAL A 78 -8.64 7.73 13.51
CA VAL A 78 -8.19 6.87 12.40
C VAL A 78 -9.33 6.64 11.41
N ALA A 79 -10.52 6.27 11.90
CA ALA A 79 -11.69 6.06 11.04
C ALA A 79 -12.07 7.34 10.28
N ALA A 80 -12.07 8.49 10.94
CA ALA A 80 -12.32 9.78 10.31
C ALA A 80 -11.25 10.14 9.27
N LEU A 81 -9.97 9.88 9.56
CA LEU A 81 -8.87 10.07 8.61
C LEU A 81 -9.01 9.15 7.39
N VAL A 82 -9.27 7.85 7.58
CA VAL A 82 -9.46 6.88 6.49
C VAL A 82 -10.66 7.27 5.62
N CYS A 83 -11.81 7.54 6.23
CA CYS A 83 -13.03 7.91 5.53
C CYS A 83 -12.87 9.27 4.83
N GLY A 84 -12.32 10.27 5.51
CA GLY A 84 -12.05 11.60 4.95
C GLY A 84 -11.05 11.54 3.81
N PHE A 85 -10.02 10.70 3.91
CA PHE A 85 -9.06 10.46 2.84
C PHE A 85 -9.71 9.77 1.63
N GLY A 86 -10.55 8.76 1.84
CA GLY A 86 -11.33 8.11 0.78
C GLY A 86 -12.25 9.10 0.05
N VAL A 87 -12.96 9.96 0.79
CA VAL A 87 -13.80 11.03 0.23
C VAL A 87 -12.95 12.04 -0.54
N TRP A 88 -11.82 12.49 0.01
CA TRP A 88 -10.90 13.40 -0.67
C TRP A 88 -10.38 12.80 -2.00
N LYS A 89 -10.03 11.51 -2.03
CA LYS A 89 -9.58 10.80 -3.24
C LYS A 89 -10.69 10.74 -4.31
N LEU A 90 -11.95 10.54 -3.90
CA LEU A 90 -13.12 10.56 -4.80
C LEU A 90 -13.38 11.95 -5.40
N LEU A 91 -13.18 13.00 -4.59
CA LEU A 91 -13.37 14.39 -4.98
C LEU A 91 -12.20 14.95 -5.82
N ARG A 92 -10.97 14.52 -5.56
CA ARG A 92 -9.76 15.05 -6.18
C ARG A 92 -9.19 14.08 -7.21
N ARG A 93 -9.80 14.03 -8.41
CA ARG A 93 -9.41 13.15 -9.54
C ARG A 93 -8.15 13.58 -10.33
N ARG A 94 -7.35 14.53 -9.82
CA ARG A 94 -6.18 15.03 -10.55
C ARG A 94 -4.93 14.24 -10.18
N HIS A 95 -4.40 13.50 -11.15
CA HIS A 95 -3.11 12.81 -11.02
C HIS A 95 -1.95 13.82 -11.12
N PRO A 96 -0.96 13.78 -10.21
CA PRO A 96 0.24 14.60 -10.34
C PRO A 96 0.98 14.24 -11.63
N ARG A 97 1.30 15.25 -12.46
CA ARG A 97 2.00 15.06 -13.75
C ARG A 97 3.49 15.40 -13.66
N TRP A 98 4.00 15.62 -12.44
CA TRP A 98 5.31 16.22 -12.20
C TRP A 98 6.47 15.23 -12.16
N VAL A 99 6.22 13.92 -12.17
CA VAL A 99 7.28 12.90 -12.14
C VAL A 99 7.51 12.35 -13.54
N GLY A 100 8.72 12.58 -14.06
CA GLY A 100 9.19 11.97 -15.31
C GLY A 100 9.43 10.46 -15.13
N MET A 101 9.45 9.70 -16.22
CA MET A 101 9.65 8.24 -16.16
C MET A 101 11.14 7.84 -16.06
N ARG A 102 12.06 8.81 -15.95
CA ARG A 102 13.49 8.62 -15.67
C ARG A 102 13.79 9.07 -14.25
N VAL A 103 13.67 8.15 -13.30
CA VAL A 103 13.87 8.43 -11.86
C VAL A 103 14.98 7.58 -11.30
N THR A 104 15.75 8.13 -10.37
CA THR A 104 16.74 7.37 -9.60
C THR A 104 16.05 6.45 -8.59
N GLY A 105 16.77 5.46 -8.05
CA GLY A 105 16.22 4.57 -7.02
C GLY A 105 15.66 5.32 -5.81
N TRP A 106 16.33 6.37 -5.35
CA TRP A 106 15.85 7.18 -4.22
C TRP A 106 14.60 7.99 -4.53
N GLN A 107 14.52 8.57 -5.74
CA GLN A 107 13.30 9.26 -6.19
C GLN A 107 12.13 8.29 -6.32
N LEU A 108 12.39 7.07 -6.80
CA LEU A 108 11.39 6.02 -6.90
C LEU A 108 10.92 5.54 -5.51
N ALA A 109 11.83 5.40 -4.54
CA ALA A 109 11.48 5.09 -3.16
C ALA A 109 10.65 6.21 -2.50
N GLY A 110 11.07 7.46 -2.65
CA GLY A 110 10.32 8.62 -2.15
C GLY A 110 8.93 8.75 -2.79
N TRP A 111 8.85 8.50 -4.10
CA TRP A 111 7.56 8.47 -4.79
C TRP A 111 6.66 7.33 -4.30
N SER A 112 7.21 6.12 -4.16
CA SER A 112 6.48 4.98 -3.63
C SER A 112 5.98 5.25 -2.20
N PHE A 113 6.80 5.85 -1.35
CA PHE A 113 6.41 6.28 -0.01
C PHE A 113 5.24 7.25 -0.03
N LEU A 114 5.32 8.30 -0.87
CA LEU A 114 4.24 9.28 -1.01
C LEU A 114 2.96 8.64 -1.53
N MET A 115 3.05 7.80 -2.55
CA MET A 115 1.90 7.11 -3.14
C MET A 115 1.27 6.10 -2.18
N ALA A 116 2.07 5.35 -1.42
CA ALA A 116 1.59 4.41 -0.40
C ALA A 116 0.89 5.14 0.76
N THR A 117 1.45 6.27 1.20
CA THR A 117 0.85 7.14 2.22
C THR A 117 -0.47 7.71 1.70
N ALA A 118 -0.47 8.20 0.46
CA ALA A 118 -1.67 8.64 -0.26
C ALA A 118 -2.58 7.50 -0.73
N HIS A 119 -2.28 6.24 -0.42
CA HIS A 119 -3.23 5.14 -0.57
C HIS A 119 -3.76 4.67 0.79
N GLY A 120 -3.27 5.24 1.89
CA GLY A 120 -3.61 4.79 3.24
C GLY A 120 -3.10 3.38 3.52
N ALA A 121 -2.02 2.94 2.86
CA ALA A 121 -1.53 1.56 2.97
C ALA A 121 -1.25 1.15 4.42
N GLY A 122 -0.67 2.06 5.22
CA GLY A 122 -0.44 1.82 6.64
C GLY A 122 -1.72 1.80 7.50
N LEU A 123 -2.77 2.54 7.11
CA LEU A 123 -4.04 2.56 7.84
C LEU A 123 -4.82 1.26 7.67
N MET A 124 -4.58 0.56 6.57
CA MET A 124 -5.25 -0.69 6.25
C MET A 124 -4.89 -1.85 7.17
N LEU A 125 -3.68 -1.85 7.72
CA LEU A 125 -3.27 -2.87 8.67
C LEU A 125 -3.95 -2.66 10.03
N LEU A 126 -4.47 -1.46 10.30
CA LEU A 126 -5.00 -1.10 11.61
C LEU A 126 -6.15 -1.99 12.07
N PRO A 127 -7.24 -2.20 11.30
CA PRO A 127 -8.34 -3.07 11.72
C PRO A 127 -7.87 -4.47 12.11
N ILE A 128 -6.91 -5.02 11.36
CA ILE A 128 -6.34 -6.35 11.58
C ILE A 128 -5.43 -6.37 12.83
N THR A 129 -4.63 -5.33 13.04
CA THR A 129 -3.76 -5.22 14.22
C THR A 129 -4.53 -4.91 15.50
N LEU A 130 -5.70 -4.27 15.39
CA LEU A 130 -6.46 -3.76 16.52
C LEU A 130 -7.56 -4.71 17.01
N SER A 131 -7.98 -5.70 16.19
CA SER A 131 -8.96 -6.72 16.59
C SER A 131 -8.41 -7.77 17.58
N GLY A 132 -7.10 -7.74 17.88
CA GLY A 132 -6.48 -8.56 18.92
C GLY A 132 -6.55 -7.89 20.30
N HIS A 133 -7.24 -8.53 21.25
CA HIS A 133 -7.48 -8.04 22.62
C HIS A 133 -6.23 -8.00 23.52
N GLN A 134 -5.17 -7.27 23.19
CA GLN A 134 -4.09 -7.02 24.16
C GLN A 134 -3.55 -5.60 24.11
N GLU A 135 -3.37 -5.05 25.31
CA GLU A 135 -2.67 -3.82 25.60
C GLU A 135 -1.25 -3.87 25.00
N ALA A 136 -1.04 -3.14 23.91
CA ALA A 136 0.31 -2.87 23.42
C ALA A 136 0.42 -1.37 23.14
N ALA A 137 0.54 -0.62 24.23
CA ALA A 137 1.20 0.67 24.18
C ALA A 137 2.68 0.44 23.83
N LEU A 138 3.20 1.23 22.88
CA LEU A 138 4.63 1.43 22.62
C LEU A 138 5.44 0.19 22.21
N THR A 139 5.34 -0.23 20.95
CA THR A 139 6.49 -0.72 20.14
C THR A 139 6.01 -1.03 18.72
N LEU A 140 6.87 -0.87 17.70
CA LEU A 140 6.76 -1.68 16.48
C LEU A 140 6.96 -3.13 16.94
N THR A 141 5.89 -3.77 17.39
CA THR A 141 5.94 -5.13 17.90
C THR A 141 6.47 -6.05 16.80
N GLU A 142 7.09 -7.17 17.17
CA GLU A 142 7.49 -8.21 16.22
C GLU A 142 6.33 -8.59 15.28
N GLN A 143 5.10 -8.53 15.81
CA GLN A 143 3.88 -8.79 15.07
C GLN A 143 3.56 -7.71 14.02
N ALA A 144 3.72 -6.42 14.35
CA ALA A 144 3.55 -5.33 13.38
C ALA A 144 4.58 -5.43 12.23
N LEU A 145 5.82 -5.81 12.56
CA LEU A 145 6.87 -6.08 11.57
C LEU A 145 6.51 -7.29 10.71
N LEU A 146 6.02 -8.37 11.32
CA LEU A 146 5.63 -9.58 10.60
C LEU A 146 4.42 -9.34 9.68
N PHE A 147 3.43 -8.54 10.10
CA PHE A 147 2.28 -8.19 9.27
C PHE A 147 2.70 -7.33 8.10
N THR A 148 3.54 -6.33 8.36
CA THR A 148 4.13 -5.50 7.32
C THR A 148 4.91 -6.36 6.34
N ALA A 149 5.72 -7.31 6.82
CA ALA A 149 6.50 -8.21 5.99
C ALA A 149 5.61 -9.10 5.12
N VAL A 150 4.59 -9.78 5.69
CA VAL A 150 3.67 -10.64 4.94
C VAL A 150 2.92 -9.85 3.88
N HIS A 151 2.37 -8.69 4.24
CA HIS A 151 1.68 -7.80 3.30
C HIS A 151 2.60 -7.36 2.15
N THR A 152 3.80 -6.90 2.50
CA THR A 152 4.78 -6.37 1.54
C THR A 152 5.34 -7.46 0.63
N LEU A 153 5.55 -8.68 1.14
CA LEU A 153 6.00 -9.82 0.35
C LEU A 153 4.92 -10.27 -0.63
N ALA A 154 3.66 -10.39 -0.19
CA ALA A 154 2.55 -10.72 -1.09
C ALA A 154 2.39 -9.67 -2.21
N MET A 155 2.50 -8.39 -1.84
CA MET A 155 2.53 -7.28 -2.80
C MET A 155 3.68 -7.40 -3.79
N LEU A 156 4.91 -7.60 -3.30
CA LEU A 156 6.11 -7.72 -4.13
C LEU A 156 5.99 -8.89 -5.10
N THR A 157 5.49 -10.05 -4.66
CA THR A 157 5.32 -11.23 -5.53
C THR A 157 4.39 -10.91 -6.70
N VAL A 158 3.20 -10.39 -6.42
CA VAL A 158 2.23 -10.05 -7.47
C VAL A 158 2.76 -8.97 -8.40
N MET A 159 3.34 -7.91 -7.82
CA MET A 159 3.96 -6.81 -8.57
C MET A 159 5.07 -7.30 -9.49
N ALA A 160 5.99 -8.12 -8.99
CA ALA A 160 7.12 -8.62 -9.75
C ALA A 160 6.65 -9.50 -10.91
N SER A 161 5.70 -10.40 -10.65
CA SER A 161 5.11 -11.25 -11.68
C SER A 161 4.46 -10.42 -12.78
N LEU A 162 3.62 -9.45 -12.43
CA LEU A 162 2.97 -8.57 -13.40
C LEU A 162 3.97 -7.73 -14.18
N ALA A 163 4.95 -7.11 -13.50
CA ALA A 163 5.95 -6.28 -14.15
C ALA A 163 6.75 -7.08 -15.19
N VAL A 164 7.16 -8.31 -14.86
CA VAL A 164 7.89 -9.19 -15.80
C VAL A 164 6.99 -9.63 -16.95
N VAL A 165 5.77 -10.09 -16.68
CA VAL A 165 4.83 -10.54 -17.73
C VAL A 165 4.48 -9.41 -18.68
N VAL A 166 4.24 -8.21 -18.16
CA VAL A 166 3.93 -7.03 -18.98
C VAL A 166 5.15 -6.60 -19.79
N TYR A 167 6.34 -6.61 -19.21
CA TYR A 167 7.58 -6.28 -19.91
C TYR A 167 7.90 -7.27 -21.03
N GLU A 168 7.80 -8.58 -20.78
CA GLU A 168 8.24 -9.62 -21.73
C GLU A 168 7.18 -10.02 -22.76
N ARG A 169 5.88 -9.96 -22.42
CA ARG A 169 4.83 -10.61 -23.22
C ARG A 169 3.71 -9.68 -23.68
N LEU A 170 3.21 -8.81 -22.80
CA LEU A 170 1.96 -8.08 -23.06
C LEU A 170 2.17 -6.67 -23.61
N GLY A 171 3.29 -6.04 -23.25
CA GLY A 171 3.52 -4.62 -23.48
C GLY A 171 2.56 -3.72 -22.72
N VAL A 172 2.84 -2.42 -22.72
CA VAL A 172 2.02 -1.42 -21.99
C VAL A 172 0.66 -1.15 -22.64
N SER A 173 0.41 -1.67 -23.85
CA SER A 173 -0.86 -1.51 -24.57
C SER A 173 -2.03 -2.23 -23.88
N VAL A 174 -1.77 -3.33 -23.16
CA VAL A 174 -2.77 -4.06 -22.37
C VAL A 174 -3.39 -3.19 -21.28
N LEU A 175 -2.61 -2.31 -20.66
CA LEU A 175 -3.12 -1.40 -19.63
C LEU A 175 -4.15 -0.40 -20.16
N ARG A 176 -4.14 -0.07 -21.45
CA ARG A 176 -5.18 0.78 -22.07
C ARG A 176 -6.50 0.06 -22.29
N ARG A 177 -6.51 -1.28 -22.37
CA ARG A 177 -7.72 -2.08 -22.67
C ARG A 177 -8.38 -2.68 -21.43
N ALA A 178 -7.60 -3.04 -20.41
CA ALA A 178 -8.09 -3.73 -19.22
C ALA A 178 -8.11 -2.82 -17.97
N TRP A 179 -8.57 -1.57 -18.10
CA TRP A 179 -8.52 -0.63 -16.99
C TRP A 179 -9.70 -0.83 -16.03
N PHE A 180 -9.56 -1.76 -15.08
CA PHE A 180 -10.39 -1.77 -13.87
C PHE A 180 -10.01 -0.56 -13.01
N ASN A 181 -11.00 0.18 -12.51
CA ASN A 181 -10.75 1.27 -11.58
C ASN A 181 -10.41 0.71 -10.19
N LEU A 182 -9.19 0.20 -10.05
CA LEU A 182 -8.67 -0.37 -8.81
C LEU A 182 -8.66 0.68 -7.70
N ASP A 183 -8.56 1.97 -8.03
CA ASP A 183 -8.68 3.06 -7.06
C ASP A 183 -10.08 3.15 -6.45
N LEU A 184 -11.13 2.87 -7.23
CA LEU A 184 -12.52 2.81 -6.75
C LEU A 184 -12.75 1.57 -5.89
N ALA A 185 -12.33 0.40 -6.37
CA ALA A 185 -12.40 -0.84 -5.59
C ALA A 185 -11.67 -0.70 -4.25
N TRP A 186 -10.54 0.00 -4.26
CA TRP A 186 -9.77 0.33 -3.06
C TRP A 186 -10.49 1.29 -2.13
N ALA A 187 -11.08 2.36 -2.64
CA ALA A 187 -11.85 3.29 -1.83
C ALA A 187 -13.02 2.57 -1.12
N VAL A 188 -13.71 1.67 -1.83
CA VAL A 188 -14.78 0.83 -1.25
C VAL A 188 -14.23 -0.09 -0.16
N ALA A 189 -13.09 -0.74 -0.40
CA ALA A 189 -12.45 -1.61 0.59
C ALA A 189 -12.04 -0.85 1.87
N LEU A 190 -11.48 0.36 1.73
CA LEU A 190 -11.13 1.22 2.86
C LEU A 190 -12.37 1.66 3.65
N ILE A 191 -13.45 2.05 2.96
CA ILE A 191 -14.72 2.41 3.61
C ILE A 191 -15.30 1.21 4.36
N GLY A 192 -15.31 0.03 3.74
CA GLY A 192 -15.79 -1.20 4.36
C GLY A 192 -14.97 -1.61 5.59
N ALA A 193 -13.64 -1.56 5.50
CA ALA A 193 -12.74 -1.87 6.60
C ALA A 193 -12.86 -0.85 7.75
N GLY A 194 -13.00 0.45 7.43
CA GLY A 194 -13.22 1.51 8.41
C GLY A 194 -14.57 1.38 9.10
N ALA A 195 -15.64 1.08 8.37
CA ALA A 195 -16.96 0.82 8.93
C ALA A 195 -16.95 -0.41 9.85
N PHE A 196 -16.32 -1.52 9.42
CA PHE A 196 -16.17 -2.71 10.23
C PHE A 196 -15.44 -2.42 11.54
N ALA A 197 -14.31 -1.70 11.49
CA ALA A 197 -13.54 -1.32 12.68
C ALA A 197 -14.26 -0.37 13.65
N VAL A 198 -15.32 0.32 13.21
CA VAL A 198 -16.19 1.13 14.09
C VAL A 198 -17.31 0.29 14.70
N LEU A 199 -17.74 -0.76 14.01
CA LEU A 199 -18.86 -1.62 14.41
C LEU A 199 -18.43 -2.80 15.31
N THR A 200 -17.13 -3.11 15.39
CA THR A 200 -16.53 -4.15 16.24
C THR A 200 -15.60 -3.54 17.27
#